data_AF-A0A6G1GUK2-F1
#
_entry.id   AF-A0A6G1GUK2-F1
#
_cell.length_a   1.000
_cell.length_b   1.000
_cell.length_c   1.000
_cell.angle_alpha   90.00
_cell.angle_beta   90.00
_cell.angle_gamma   90.00
#
_symmetry.space_group_name_H-M   'P 1'
#
loop_
_entity.id
_entity.type
_entity.pdbx_description
1 polymer ?
#
loop_
_entity_poly.entity_id
_entity_poly.type
_entity_poly.pdbx_seq_one_letter_code
_entity_poly.pdbx_strand_id
1 'polypeptide(L)'
;MSNSTASQSALQIEEYRAGYPQFTALLSSHRAFQNVRRFTRVRMRLLLLKQDEVTVLEGKLDTIDSKEDRALFLGCTRRDTNAERKPTLQQLTTALAEYDLLLEQNFRVLSLPTSKSRDLSSLKN
;
A
#
# COMPACT_ATOMS: atom_id res chain seq x y z
N MET A 1 -17.32 -25.73 -26.62
CA MET A 1 -17.15 -25.63 -25.14
C MET A 1 -17.57 -24.24 -24.72
N SER A 2 -18.66 -24.20 -23.96
CA SER A 2 -19.38 -23.06 -23.45
C SER A 2 -18.59 -22.29 -22.40
N ASN A 3 -18.58 -20.96 -22.48
CA ASN A 3 -18.57 -20.11 -21.30
C ASN A 3 -19.61 -19.00 -21.49
N SER A 4 -20.82 -19.34 -21.06
CA SER A 4 -21.87 -18.39 -20.71
C SER A 4 -21.33 -17.47 -19.62
N THR A 5 -21.15 -16.19 -19.92
CA THR A 5 -20.99 -15.14 -18.91
C THR A 5 -22.24 -14.29 -18.96
N ALA A 6 -22.92 -14.28 -17.81
CA ALA A 6 -24.20 -13.64 -17.58
C ALA A 6 -24.31 -12.26 -18.24
N SER A 7 -25.30 -12.13 -19.12
CA SER A 7 -25.84 -10.85 -19.57
C SER A 7 -26.54 -10.16 -18.40
N GLN A 8 -25.77 -9.53 -17.50
CA GLN A 8 -26.29 -8.43 -16.70
C GLN A 8 -26.44 -7.26 -17.66
N SER A 9 -27.68 -6.84 -17.91
CA SER A 9 -27.96 -5.57 -18.58
C SER A 9 -27.37 -4.45 -17.73
N ALA A 10 -26.14 -4.04 -18.03
CA ALA A 10 -25.58 -2.83 -17.48
C ALA A 10 -26.55 -1.70 -17.86
N LEU A 11 -27.09 -1.00 -16.86
CA LEU A 11 -27.85 0.23 -17.08
C LEU A 11 -27.04 1.12 -18.05
N GLN A 12 -27.71 1.75 -18.99
CA GLN A 12 -27.06 2.76 -19.83
C GLN A 12 -26.45 3.82 -18.91
N ILE A 13 -25.29 4.37 -19.23
CA ILE A 13 -24.57 5.30 -18.33
C ILE A 13 -25.47 6.50 -17.98
N GLU A 14 -26.33 6.90 -18.90
CA GLU A 14 -27.29 7.99 -18.81
C GLU A 14 -28.42 7.72 -17.79
N GLU A 15 -28.69 6.46 -17.45
CA GLU A 15 -29.71 6.07 -16.47
C GLU A 15 -29.23 6.26 -15.02
N TYR A 16 -27.93 6.46 -14.80
CA TYR A 16 -27.39 6.81 -13.50
C TYR A 16 -27.66 8.28 -13.16
N ARG A 17 -27.93 8.55 -11.87
CA ARG A 17 -28.08 9.92 -11.36
C ARG A 17 -26.86 10.77 -11.68
N ALA A 18 -27.10 11.95 -12.24
CA ALA A 18 -26.07 12.93 -12.56
C ALA A 18 -25.14 13.23 -11.37
N GLY A 19 -23.86 13.45 -11.66
CA GLY A 19 -22.79 13.62 -10.67
C GLY A 19 -21.93 12.37 -10.52
N TYR A 20 -21.47 12.08 -9.30
CA TYR A 20 -20.58 10.94 -9.04
C TYR A 20 -21.12 9.57 -9.50
N PRO A 21 -22.40 9.21 -9.30
CA PRO A 21 -22.90 7.90 -9.75
C PRO A 21 -22.71 7.70 -11.25
N GLN A 22 -23.18 8.65 -12.07
CA GLN A 22 -23.01 8.61 -13.53
C GLN A 22 -21.54 8.68 -13.95
N PHE A 23 -20.73 9.52 -13.31
CA PHE A 23 -19.31 9.60 -13.62
C PHE A 23 -18.57 8.29 -13.32
N THR A 24 -18.87 7.63 -12.20
CA THR A 24 -18.29 6.32 -11.87
C THR A 24 -18.77 5.22 -12.81
N ALA A 25 -20.01 5.28 -13.28
CA ALA A 25 -20.52 4.37 -14.31
C ALA A 25 -19.73 4.53 -15.62
N LEU A 26 -19.49 5.78 -16.04
CA LEU A 26 -18.64 6.08 -17.20
C LEU A 26 -17.21 5.54 -17.04
N LEU A 27 -16.53 5.87 -15.93
CA LEU A 27 -15.16 5.41 -15.69
C LEU A 27 -15.05 3.88 -15.60
N SER A 28 -16.12 3.20 -15.17
CA SER A 28 -16.16 1.74 -15.04
C SER A 28 -16.52 1.03 -16.35
N SER A 29 -17.07 1.75 -17.33
CA SER A 29 -17.57 1.18 -18.60
C SER A 29 -16.47 0.62 -19.50
N HIS A 30 -15.24 1.13 -19.41
CA HIS A 30 -14.13 0.67 -20.24
C HIS A 30 -12.78 0.83 -19.53
N ARG A 31 -11.87 -0.15 -19.71
CA ARG A 31 -10.53 -0.14 -19.08
C ARG A 31 -9.70 1.09 -19.43
N ALA A 32 -9.89 1.67 -20.61
CA ALA A 32 -9.22 2.91 -21.04
C ALA A 32 -9.58 4.13 -20.18
N PHE A 33 -10.71 4.10 -19.46
CA PHE A 33 -11.14 5.19 -18.58
C PHE A 33 -10.67 5.00 -17.14
N GLN A 34 -10.11 3.84 -16.81
CA GLN A 34 -9.60 3.50 -15.47
C GLN A 34 -8.18 4.02 -15.24
N ASN A 35 -7.88 5.22 -15.75
CA ASN A 35 -6.60 5.89 -15.62
C ASN A 35 -6.63 6.84 -14.42
N VAL A 36 -6.05 6.40 -13.31
CA VAL A 36 -6.00 7.18 -12.06
C VAL A 36 -4.61 7.72 -11.78
N ARG A 37 -4.54 8.84 -11.06
CA ARG A 37 -3.28 9.43 -10.62
C ARG A 37 -2.50 8.43 -9.76
N ARG A 38 -1.24 8.18 -10.11
CA ARG A 38 -0.35 7.23 -9.41
C ARG A 38 0.22 7.75 -8.10
N PHE A 39 0.04 9.02 -7.76
CA PHE A 39 0.55 9.66 -6.53
C PHE A 39 2.01 9.33 -6.19
N THR A 40 2.88 9.13 -7.19
CA THR A 40 4.24 8.58 -7.02
C THR A 40 5.05 9.34 -5.98
N ARG A 41 5.07 10.68 -6.04
CA ARG A 41 5.79 11.51 -5.06
C ARG A 41 5.30 11.32 -3.62
N VAL A 42 3.99 11.17 -3.42
CA VAL A 42 3.42 10.96 -2.08
C VAL A 42 3.77 9.57 -1.58
N ARG A 43 3.64 8.54 -2.43
CA ARG A 43 4.02 7.16 -2.11
C ARG A 43 5.49 7.06 -1.71
N MET A 44 6.40 7.65 -2.48
CA MET A 44 7.83 7.68 -2.17
C MET A 44 8.12 8.42 -0.85
N ARG A 45 7.40 9.51 -0.57
CA ARG A 45 7.56 10.23 0.71
C ARG A 45 7.16 9.35 1.90
N LEU A 46 6.03 8.64 1.80
CA LEU A 46 5.58 7.74 2.86
C LEU A 46 6.53 6.56 3.06
N LEU A 47 7.06 6.00 1.96
CA LEU A 47 8.09 4.96 2.02
C LEU A 47 9.33 5.40 2.78
N LEU A 48 9.87 6.58 2.44
CA LEU A 48 11.07 7.12 3.10
C LEU A 48 10.83 7.39 4.59
N LEU A 49 9.65 7.89 4.96
CA LEU A 49 9.30 8.10 6.37
C LEU A 49 9.22 6.78 7.15
N LYS A 50 8.66 5.72 6.55
CA LYS A 50 8.61 4.40 7.19
C LYS A 50 9.98 3.73 7.28
N GLN A 51 10.83 3.93 6.27
CA GLN A 51 12.22 3.46 6.31
C GLN A 51 13.02 4.12 7.44
N ASP A 52 12.85 5.43 7.64
CA ASP A 52 13.47 6.17 8.74
C ASP A 52 12.98 5.64 10.10
N GLU A 53 11.67 5.44 10.26
CA GLU A 53 11.07 4.87 11.48
C GLU A 53 11.65 3.48 11.82
N VAL A 54 11.76 2.58 10.83
CA VAL A 54 12.39 1.26 10.99
C VAL A 54 13.85 1.41 11.44
N THR A 55 14.62 2.29 10.79
CA THR A 55 16.03 2.53 11.10
C THR A 55 16.23 3.02 12.53
N VAL A 56 15.37 3.94 13.00
CA VAL A 56 15.40 4.45 14.37
C VAL A 56 15.09 3.35 15.39
N LEU A 57 14.09 2.51 15.11
CA LEU A 57 13.69 1.41 15.99
C LEU A 57 14.76 0.31 16.05
N GLU A 58 15.40 -0.02 14.93
CA GLU A 58 16.55 -0.93 14.88
C GLU A 58 17.70 -0.40 15.73
N GLY A 59 18.13 0.84 15.53
CA GLY A 59 19.21 1.43 16.33
C GLY A 59 18.89 1.52 17.83
N LYS A 60 17.62 1.75 18.18
CA LYS A 60 17.16 1.68 19.57
C LYS A 60 17.29 0.26 20.13
N LEU A 61 16.92 -0.76 19.36
CA LEU A 61 17.03 -2.15 19.77
C LEU A 61 18.50 -2.56 19.97
N ASP A 62 19.39 -2.19 19.05
CA ASP A 62 20.84 -2.41 19.18
C ASP A 62 21.40 -1.76 20.46
N THR A 63 20.90 -0.58 20.80
CA THR A 63 21.28 0.12 22.04
C THR A 63 20.77 -0.61 23.29
N ILE A 64 19.55 -1.16 23.25
CA ILE A 64 18.98 -1.94 24.35
C ILE A 64 19.78 -3.23 24.55
N ASP A 65 20.14 -3.91 23.46
CA ASP A 65 20.82 -5.20 23.51
C ASP A 65 22.29 -5.05 23.93
N SER A 66 22.98 -3.99 23.48
CA SER A 66 24.36 -3.69 23.91
C SER A 66 24.47 -3.31 25.39
N LYS A 67 23.40 -2.82 26.01
CA LYS A 67 23.34 -2.46 27.43
C LYS A 67 22.82 -3.58 28.32
N GLU A 68 22.49 -4.75 27.76
CA GLU A 68 21.95 -5.86 28.53
C GLU A 68 23.06 -6.65 29.23
N ASP A 69 23.13 -6.54 30.55
CA ASP A 69 24.10 -7.28 31.37
C ASP A 69 23.78 -8.79 31.43
N ARG A 70 22.51 -9.18 31.24
CA ARG A 70 22.06 -10.56 31.41
C ARG A 70 21.91 -11.24 30.06
N ALA A 71 22.95 -11.95 29.61
CA ALA A 71 22.94 -12.74 28.37
C ALA A 71 21.73 -13.69 28.21
N LEU A 72 21.21 -14.20 29.34
CA LEU A 72 20.00 -15.02 29.36
C LEU A 72 18.76 -14.29 28.80
N PHE A 73 18.65 -12.97 29.01
CA PHE A 73 17.52 -12.18 28.51
C PHE A 73 17.58 -12.05 26.99
N LEU A 74 18.78 -11.88 26.42
CA LEU A 74 19.01 -11.87 24.98
C LEU A 74 18.71 -13.23 24.34
N GLY A 75 19.02 -14.34 25.03
CA GLY A 75 18.81 -15.70 24.53
C GLY A 75 17.42 -16.30 24.81
N CYS A 76 16.58 -15.65 25.63
CA CYS A 76 15.30 -16.22 26.05
C CYS A 76 14.24 -15.16 26.31
N THR A 77 13.46 -14.82 25.28
CA THR A 77 12.37 -13.84 25.37
C THR A 77 11.34 -14.14 26.46
N ARG A 78 11.11 -15.42 26.81
CA ARG A 78 10.19 -15.81 27.90
C ARG A 78 10.69 -15.36 29.29
N ARG A 79 12.00 -15.22 29.45
CA ARG A 79 12.66 -14.82 30.70
C ARG A 79 13.16 -13.39 30.65
N ASP A 80 13.03 -12.74 29.51
CA ASP A 80 13.41 -11.35 29.31
C ASP A 80 12.46 -10.43 30.09
N THR A 81 13.04 -9.67 31.02
CA THR A 81 12.33 -8.67 31.81
C THR A 81 12.70 -7.24 31.43
N ASN A 82 13.42 -7.04 30.32
CA ASN A 82 13.71 -5.71 29.80
C ASN A 82 12.40 -5.02 29.38
N ALA A 83 12.05 -3.95 30.09
CA ALA A 83 10.78 -3.25 29.89
C ALA A 83 10.68 -2.55 28.52
N GLU A 84 11.81 -2.27 27.87
CA GLU A 84 11.87 -1.54 26.61
C GLU A 84 11.98 -2.43 25.37
N ARG A 85 12.62 -3.60 25.48
CA ARG A 85 12.89 -4.49 24.35
C ARG A 85 11.59 -4.94 23.68
N LYS A 86 10.65 -5.49 24.45
CA LYS A 86 9.40 -6.03 23.92
C LYS A 86 8.52 -4.96 23.23
N PRO A 87 8.28 -3.78 23.82
CA PRO A 87 7.56 -2.70 23.12
C PRO A 87 8.28 -2.22 21.85
N THR A 88 9.61 -2.12 21.87
CA THR A 88 10.40 -1.69 20.69
C THR A 88 10.28 -2.70 19.56
N LEU A 89 10.38 -4.00 19.86
CA LEU A 89 10.15 -5.08 18.89
C LEU A 89 8.73 -5.09 18.31
N GLN A 90 7.71 -4.79 19.13
CA GLN A 90 6.33 -4.68 18.65
C GLN A 90 6.16 -3.51 17.68
N GLN A 91 6.72 -2.35 18.02
CA GLN A 91 6.71 -1.18 17.13
C GLN A 91 7.46 -1.46 15.83
N LEU A 92 8.64 -2.09 15.92
CA LEU A 92 9.43 -2.47 14.74
C LEU A 92 8.67 -3.44 13.84
N THR A 93 8.00 -4.43 14.42
CA THR A 93 7.17 -5.39 13.66
C THR A 93 6.06 -4.66 12.89
N THR A 94 5.37 -3.72 13.53
CA THR A 94 4.34 -2.92 12.86
C THR A 94 4.91 -2.02 11.77
N ALA A 95 5.96 -1.25 12.07
CA ALA A 95 6.58 -0.32 11.13
C ALA A 95 7.12 -1.04 9.89
N LEU A 96 7.77 -2.21 10.08
CA LEU A 96 8.30 -3.01 8.99
C LEU A 96 7.18 -3.59 8.11
N ALA A 97 6.10 -4.12 8.72
CA ALA A 97 4.96 -4.63 7.96
C ALA A 97 4.28 -3.53 7.12
N GLU A 98 4.16 -2.32 7.67
CA GLU A 98 3.64 -1.16 6.93
C GLU A 98 4.57 -0.71 5.81
N TYR A 99 5.89 -0.72 6.04
CA TYR A 99 6.89 -0.43 5.02
C TYR A 99 6.81 -1.43 3.86
N ASP A 100 6.78 -2.72 4.15
CA ASP A 100 6.70 -3.79 3.14
C ASP A 100 5.43 -3.68 2.30
N LEU A 101 4.30 -3.40 2.95
CA LEU A 101 3.03 -3.17 2.27
C LEU A 101 3.11 -1.96 1.31
N LEU A 102 3.68 -0.84 1.76
CA LEU A 102 3.87 0.34 0.92
C LEU A 102 4.79 0.05 -0.27
N LEU A 103 5.85 -0.73 -0.04
CA LEU A 103 6.84 -1.07 -1.06
C LEU A 103 6.20 -1.91 -2.16
N GLU A 104 5.48 -2.96 -1.76
CA GLU A 104 4.76 -3.84 -2.68
C GLU A 104 3.70 -3.07 -3.48
N GLN A 105 2.89 -2.25 -2.81
CA GLN A 105 1.87 -1.44 -3.48
C GLN A 105 2.48 -0.43 -4.45
N ASN A 106 3.59 0.22 -4.08
CA ASN A 106 4.27 1.18 -4.93
C ASN A 106 4.87 0.49 -6.16
N PHE A 107 5.51 -0.67 -5.99
CA PHE A 107 6.02 -1.47 -7.11
C PHE A 107 4.91 -1.87 -8.08
N ARG A 108 3.78 -2.37 -7.56
CA ARG A 108 2.60 -2.72 -8.37
C ARG A 108 2.06 -1.51 -9.14
N VAL A 109 1.98 -0.33 -8.52
CA VAL A 109 1.48 0.88 -9.19
C VAL A 109 2.45 1.39 -10.27
N LEU A 110 3.75 1.29 -10.02
CA LEU A 110 4.78 1.71 -10.97
C LEU A 110 4.89 0.78 -12.18
N SER A 111 4.64 -0.52 -12.00
CA SER A 111 4.65 -1.50 -13.08
C SER A 111 3.44 -1.42 -14.01
N LEU A 112 2.38 -0.70 -13.63
CA LEU A 112 1.23 -0.48 -14.50
C LEU A 112 1.63 0.31 -15.77
N PRO A 113 1.08 -0.04 -16.94
CA PRO A 113 1.35 0.66 -18.19
C PRO A 113 0.83 2.11 -18.12
N THR A 114 1.57 3.03 -18.74
CA THR A 114 1.10 4.41 -18.90
C THR A 114 -0.04 4.47 -19.91
N SER A 115 -1.02 5.34 -19.65
CA SER A 115 -2.17 5.56 -20.54
C SER A 115 -1.69 5.93 -21.94
N LYS A 116 -2.27 5.32 -22.98
CA LYS A 116 -1.94 5.67 -24.36
C LYS A 116 -2.61 6.99 -24.71
N SER A 117 -1.97 7.81 -25.55
CA SER A 117 -2.56 9.10 -25.99
C SER A 117 -3.97 8.95 -26.59
N ARG A 118 -4.26 7.82 -27.24
CA ARG A 118 -5.58 7.51 -27.82
C ARG A 118 -6.69 7.43 -26.77
N ASP A 119 -6.40 6.82 -25.62
CA ASP A 119 -7.35 6.63 -24.52
C ASP A 119 -7.73 7.97 -23.86
N LEU A 120 -6.80 8.93 -23.88
CA LEU A 120 -7.02 10.28 -23.37
C LEU A 120 -7.85 11.12 -24.36
N SER A 121 -7.69 10.90 -25.67
CA SER A 121 -8.45 11.61 -26.69
C SER A 121 -9.92 11.22 -26.73
N SER A 122 -10.28 9.96 -26.46
CA SER A 122 -11.67 9.50 -26.44
C SER A 122 -12.48 10.01 -25.25
N LEU A 123 -11.84 10.61 -24.25
CA LEU A 123 -12.49 11.26 -23.09
C LEU A 123 -12.75 12.76 -23.31
N LYS A 124 -12.18 13.36 -24.37
CA LYS A 124 -12.29 14.81 -24.65
C LYS A 124 -13.40 15.15 -25.65
N ASN A 125 -13.94 14.14 -26.33
CA ASN A 125 -15.02 14.26 -27.31
C ASN A 125 -16.33 13.75 -26.69
#